data_AF-A0A2E5DYR8-F1
#
_entry.id   AF-A0A2E5DYR8-F1
#
_cell.length_a   1.000
_cell.length_b   1.000
_cell.length_c   1.000
_cell.angle_alpha   90.00
_cell.angle_beta   90.00
_cell.angle_gamma   90.00
#
_symmetry.space_group_name_H-M   'P 1'
#
loop_
_entity.id
_entity.type
_entity.pdbx_description
1 polymer ?
#
loop_
_entity_poly.entity_id
_entity_poly.type
_entity_poly.pdbx_seq_one_letter_code
_entity_poly.pdbx_strand_id
1 'polypeptide(L)'
;MNFITTITLTGLAAAWAASTMALARTPAMDMTAQTRQMSTIPRHASVDRSLARTALSSANVKGTMLEKSRAVLRQLPARSTAIGPLAESQFLKDHPDWNPVRNPNAPQNDVWRRTTRLEGGQIKTHHPRHMSKYLRDMIKDNKAERFLVPDDHLPTMQSRIQNHIDNEQRRAANLRARGNHAQAAHHEAKADLWRHNKSRLAPLGRTYAELERGVVQAAKGTVRRAAMGTAASGAALIVLIDGGVAIYQSAMGDLTVSETQQQLVGSGIKAGAVGSTCGLMVLAGSNPISLPVFVIGGVTYLAVDYGLTVYQEEYGSSPLTQDEIAFMREQAPRPSARLCELLNLPSTVHPG
;
A
#
# COMPACT_ATOMS: atom_id res chain seq x y z
N MET A 1 12.73 27.29 -15.31
CA MET A 1 11.89 26.45 -16.19
C MET A 1 12.59 25.11 -16.32
N ASN A 2 11.93 24.05 -15.85
CA ASN A 2 12.59 22.82 -15.43
C ASN A 2 12.91 21.89 -16.60
N PHE A 3 14.04 21.19 -16.51
CA PHE A 3 14.53 20.20 -17.47
C PHE A 3 13.47 19.11 -17.79
N ILE A 4 12.62 18.78 -16.81
CA ILE A 4 11.49 17.86 -16.93
C ILE A 4 10.45 18.35 -17.95
N THR A 5 10.10 19.64 -17.92
CA THR A 5 9.17 20.24 -18.90
C THR A 5 9.74 20.15 -20.31
N THR A 6 11.06 20.32 -20.47
CA THR A 6 11.74 20.25 -21.76
C THR A 6 11.67 18.84 -22.34
N ILE A 7 12.00 17.80 -21.57
CA ILE A 7 11.97 16.39 -22.03
C ILE A 7 10.54 15.96 -22.41
N THR A 8 9.53 16.35 -21.62
CA THR A 8 8.13 16.05 -21.96
C THR A 8 7.70 16.75 -23.25
N LEU A 9 8.14 17.99 -23.48
CA LEU A 9 7.79 18.74 -24.69
C LEU A 9 8.52 18.23 -25.93
N THR A 10 9.81 17.88 -25.85
CA THR A 10 10.54 17.28 -26.98
C THR A 10 10.06 15.87 -27.31
N GLY A 11 9.70 15.06 -26.30
CA GLY A 11 9.11 13.74 -26.51
C GLY A 11 7.75 13.81 -27.22
N LEU A 12 6.88 14.74 -26.80
CA LEU A 12 5.59 14.99 -27.46
C LEU A 12 5.76 15.53 -28.88
N ALA A 13 6.72 16.44 -29.11
CA ALA A 13 6.99 16.98 -30.43
C ALA A 13 7.54 15.92 -31.40
N ALA A 14 8.42 15.03 -30.93
CA ALA A 14 8.95 13.93 -31.74
C ALA A 14 7.87 12.90 -32.09
N ALA A 15 7.00 12.56 -31.13
CA ALA A 15 5.87 11.66 -31.37
C ALA A 15 4.84 12.24 -32.35
N TRP A 16 4.59 13.56 -32.28
CA TRP A 16 3.72 14.26 -33.21
C TRP A 16 4.31 14.34 -34.63
N ALA A 17 5.61 14.61 -34.76
CA ALA A 17 6.32 14.63 -36.04
C ALA A 17 6.38 13.25 -36.71
N ALA A 18 6.59 12.18 -35.94
CA ALA A 18 6.57 10.81 -36.47
C ALA A 18 5.16 10.40 -36.97
N SER A 19 4.11 10.85 -36.28
CA SER A 19 2.71 10.55 -36.64
C SER A 19 2.27 11.29 -37.90
N THR A 20 2.69 12.55 -38.08
CA THR A 20 2.39 13.33 -39.30
C THR A 20 3.15 12.81 -40.53
N MET A 21 4.39 12.35 -40.36
CA MET A 21 5.14 11.69 -41.45
C MET A 21 4.56 10.33 -41.85
N ALA A 22 3.97 9.58 -40.91
CA ALA A 22 3.32 8.31 -41.21
C ALA A 22 2.00 8.51 -41.99
N LEU A 23 1.21 9.53 -41.65
CA LEU A 23 -0.01 9.87 -42.41
C LEU A 23 0.30 10.37 -43.82
N ALA A 24 1.37 11.17 -43.99
CA ALA A 24 1.76 11.71 -45.28
C ALA A 24 2.25 10.66 -46.31
N ARG A 25 2.52 9.42 -45.88
CA ARG A 25 3.00 8.32 -46.75
C ARG A 25 1.94 7.29 -47.12
N THR A 26 0.67 7.49 -46.74
CA THR A 26 -0.40 6.60 -47.18
C THR A 26 -0.89 7.01 -48.58
N PRO A 27 -0.70 6.20 -49.63
CA PRO A 27 -1.31 6.49 -50.93
C PRO A 27 -2.82 6.39 -50.79
N ALA A 28 -3.54 7.37 -51.33
CA ALA A 28 -5.00 7.35 -51.38
C ALA A 28 -5.47 6.07 -52.10
N MET A 29 -6.05 5.14 -51.34
CA MET A 29 -6.70 3.95 -51.91
C MET A 29 -7.98 4.40 -52.60
N ASP A 30 -8.00 4.24 -53.92
CA ASP A 30 -9.15 4.47 -54.79
C ASP A 30 -10.26 3.46 -54.45
N MET A 31 -11.30 3.92 -53.75
CA MET A 31 -12.44 3.11 -53.32
C MET A 31 -13.39 2.70 -54.46
N THR A 32 -13.10 3.04 -55.71
CA THR A 32 -14.00 2.73 -56.83
C THR A 32 -13.85 1.31 -57.41
N ALA A 33 -12.79 0.57 -57.07
CA ALA A 33 -12.53 -0.77 -57.60
C ALA A 33 -13.15 -1.93 -56.80
N GLN A 34 -13.57 -1.72 -55.54
CA GLN A 34 -13.95 -2.82 -54.64
C GLN A 34 -15.43 -3.24 -54.73
N THR A 35 -16.28 -2.48 -55.43
CA THR A 35 -17.73 -2.72 -55.49
C THR A 35 -18.16 -3.68 -56.62
N ARG A 36 -17.24 -4.19 -57.46
CA ARG A 36 -17.58 -5.07 -58.60
C ARG A 36 -17.32 -6.57 -58.42
N GLN A 37 -16.86 -7.03 -57.26
CA GLN A 37 -16.50 -8.45 -57.06
C GLN A 37 -17.34 -9.24 -56.05
N MET A 38 -18.43 -8.69 -55.50
CA MET A 38 -19.35 -9.43 -54.61
C MET A 38 -20.63 -9.86 -55.36
N SER A 39 -20.52 -10.80 -56.29
CA SER A 39 -21.72 -11.51 -56.79
C SER A 39 -21.42 -12.95 -57.21
N THR A 40 -20.81 -13.73 -56.32
CA THR A 40 -20.87 -15.20 -56.37
C THR A 40 -20.56 -15.75 -54.99
N ILE A 41 -21.60 -16.15 -54.26
CA ILE A 41 -21.49 -16.81 -52.95
C ILE A 41 -21.59 -18.32 -53.17
N PRO A 42 -20.52 -19.10 -52.96
CA PRO A 42 -20.64 -20.53 -52.72
C PRO A 42 -20.96 -20.76 -51.24
N ARG A 43 -22.06 -21.49 -50.97
CA ARG A 43 -22.40 -22.00 -49.63
C ARG A 43 -21.33 -22.99 -49.18
N HIS A 44 -20.45 -22.59 -48.25
CA HIS A 44 -19.54 -23.51 -47.55
C HIS A 44 -19.94 -23.66 -46.08
N ALA A 45 -20.41 -24.85 -45.72
CA ALA A 45 -20.81 -25.29 -44.38
C ALA A 45 -19.63 -25.54 -43.41
N SER A 46 -18.52 -24.83 -43.57
CA SER A 46 -17.29 -25.03 -42.76
C SER A 46 -16.98 -23.88 -41.79
N VAL A 47 -17.77 -22.80 -41.79
CA VAL A 47 -17.51 -21.59 -40.97
C VAL A 47 -17.99 -21.72 -39.51
N ASP A 48 -18.91 -22.64 -39.20
CA ASP A 48 -19.44 -22.76 -37.83
C ASP A 48 -18.44 -23.33 -36.81
N ARG A 49 -17.48 -24.16 -37.24
CA ARG A 49 -16.49 -24.75 -36.30
C ARG A 49 -15.40 -23.77 -35.88
N SER A 50 -15.06 -22.78 -36.72
CA SER A 50 -14.04 -21.77 -36.37
C SER A 50 -14.60 -20.75 -35.38
N LEU A 51 -15.83 -20.29 -35.58
CA LEU A 51 -16.52 -19.38 -34.65
C LEU A 51 -16.79 -20.05 -33.29
N ALA A 52 -17.18 -21.33 -33.28
CA ALA A 52 -17.35 -22.09 -32.05
C ALA A 52 -16.03 -22.29 -31.28
N ARG A 53 -14.89 -22.53 -31.97
CA ARG A 53 -13.57 -22.61 -31.33
C ARG A 53 -13.08 -21.27 -30.78
N THR A 54 -13.34 -20.16 -31.47
CA THR A 54 -12.99 -18.82 -30.99
C THR A 54 -13.86 -18.40 -29.81
N ALA A 55 -15.14 -18.78 -29.80
CA ALA A 55 -16.02 -18.59 -28.66
C ALA A 55 -15.58 -19.42 -27.45
N LEU A 56 -15.24 -20.71 -27.64
CA LEU A 56 -14.71 -21.57 -26.58
C LEU A 56 -13.35 -21.09 -26.04
N SER A 57 -12.45 -20.61 -26.89
CA SER A 57 -11.16 -20.07 -26.43
C SER A 57 -11.35 -18.77 -25.63
N SER A 58 -12.27 -17.89 -26.05
CA SER A 58 -12.60 -16.67 -25.31
C SER A 58 -13.26 -16.94 -23.95
N ALA A 59 -14.06 -17.99 -23.83
CA ALA A 59 -14.66 -18.42 -22.57
C ALA A 59 -13.61 -19.00 -21.60
N ASN A 60 -12.63 -19.75 -22.12
CA ASN A 60 -11.55 -20.31 -21.32
C ASN A 60 -10.54 -19.23 -20.84
N VAL A 61 -10.31 -18.20 -21.66
CA VAL A 61 -9.50 -17.02 -21.28
C VAL A 61 -10.22 -16.20 -20.20
N LYS A 62 -11.55 -16.05 -20.26
CA LYS A 62 -12.32 -15.37 -19.19
C LYS A 62 -12.26 -16.13 -17.87
N GLY A 63 -12.39 -17.46 -17.88
CA GLY A 63 -12.26 -18.29 -16.68
C GLY A 63 -10.89 -18.16 -16.02
N THR A 64 -9.81 -18.27 -16.81
CA THR A 64 -8.44 -18.16 -16.33
C THR A 64 -8.06 -16.76 -15.87
N MET A 65 -8.54 -15.69 -16.52
CA MET A 65 -8.36 -14.32 -16.03
C MET A 65 -9.12 -14.06 -14.72
N LEU A 66 -10.33 -14.58 -14.56
CA LEU A 66 -11.11 -14.41 -13.33
C LEU A 66 -10.46 -15.14 -12.14
N GLU A 67 -9.85 -16.30 -12.41
CA GLU A 67 -9.14 -17.09 -11.41
C GLU A 67 -7.79 -16.45 -11.04
N LYS A 68 -7.02 -15.98 -12.03
CA LYS A 68 -5.79 -15.22 -11.80
C LYS A 68 -6.04 -13.90 -11.08
N SER A 69 -7.11 -13.18 -11.41
CA SER A 69 -7.48 -11.96 -10.68
C SER A 69 -7.96 -12.25 -9.25
N ARG A 70 -8.65 -13.38 -9.00
CA ARG A 70 -8.92 -13.86 -7.63
C ARG A 70 -7.66 -14.23 -6.87
N ALA A 71 -6.66 -14.84 -7.52
CA ALA A 71 -5.38 -15.16 -6.93
C ALA A 71 -4.56 -13.90 -6.61
N VAL A 72 -4.52 -12.92 -7.52
CA VAL A 72 -3.89 -11.61 -7.30
C VAL A 72 -4.59 -10.83 -6.17
N LEU A 73 -5.93 -10.84 -6.10
CA LEU A 73 -6.67 -10.25 -4.98
C LEU A 73 -6.44 -10.96 -3.63
N ARG A 74 -5.95 -12.21 -3.65
CA ARG A 74 -5.48 -12.93 -2.46
C ARG A 74 -4.01 -12.61 -2.12
N GLN A 75 -3.23 -12.14 -3.09
CA GLN A 75 -1.79 -11.84 -2.99
C GLN A 75 -1.46 -10.34 -2.87
N LEU A 76 -2.43 -9.43 -3.03
CA LEU A 76 -2.27 -8.01 -2.68
C LEU A 76 -1.65 -7.90 -1.26
N PRO A 77 -0.69 -6.97 -1.04
CA PRO A 77 0.15 -6.94 0.14
C PRO A 77 -0.79 -6.81 1.33
N ALA A 78 -0.48 -7.61 2.33
CA ALA A 78 -1.40 -8.13 3.32
C ALA A 78 -2.51 -7.13 3.63
N ARG A 79 -3.78 -7.51 3.41
CA ARG A 79 -4.98 -6.72 3.75
C ARG A 79 -4.81 -5.93 5.06
N SER A 80 -4.07 -6.49 6.03
CA SER A 80 -3.63 -5.84 7.27
C SER A 80 -2.96 -4.48 7.14
N THR A 81 -2.15 -4.20 6.10
CA THR A 81 -1.44 -2.92 5.93
C THR A 81 -2.39 -1.80 5.50
N ALA A 82 -3.38 -2.12 4.67
CA ALA A 82 -4.40 -1.14 4.24
C ALA A 82 -5.48 -0.90 5.31
N ILE A 83 -5.69 -1.86 6.21
CA ILE A 83 -6.69 -1.75 7.28
C ILE A 83 -6.34 -0.63 8.27
N GLY A 84 -5.06 -0.43 8.61
CA GLY A 84 -4.63 0.59 9.58
C GLY A 84 -5.02 2.01 9.16
N PRO A 85 -4.57 2.51 8.00
CA PRO A 85 -4.96 3.84 7.51
C PRO A 85 -6.47 3.99 7.27
N LEU A 86 -7.15 2.91 6.83
CA LEU A 86 -8.61 2.94 6.69
C LEU A 86 -9.30 3.12 8.04
N ALA A 87 -8.83 2.41 9.07
CA ALA A 87 -9.35 2.50 10.43
C ALA A 87 -9.16 3.90 11.02
N GLU A 88 -7.98 4.49 10.83
CA GLU A 88 -7.70 5.88 11.25
C GLU A 88 -8.65 6.87 10.55
N SER A 89 -8.78 6.76 9.23
CA SER A 89 -9.67 7.63 8.45
C SER A 89 -11.14 7.49 8.85
N GLN A 90 -11.61 6.26 9.09
CA GLN A 90 -12.98 6.02 9.54
C GLN A 90 -13.21 6.52 10.97
N PHE A 91 -12.25 6.30 11.87
CA PHE A 91 -12.32 6.78 13.24
C PHE A 91 -12.45 8.31 13.30
N LEU A 92 -11.60 9.04 12.55
CA LEU A 92 -11.67 10.51 12.49
C LEU A 92 -12.99 11.02 11.88
N LYS A 93 -13.58 10.26 10.96
CA LYS A 93 -14.89 10.59 10.37
C LYS A 93 -16.03 10.42 11.39
N ASP A 94 -15.99 9.33 12.16
CA ASP A 94 -17.02 9.00 13.14
C ASP A 94 -16.84 9.81 14.45
N HIS A 95 -15.65 10.33 14.71
CA HIS A 95 -15.28 11.10 15.91
C HIS A 95 -14.63 12.45 15.58
N PRO A 96 -15.44 13.46 15.19
CA PRO A 96 -14.92 14.76 14.74
C PRO A 96 -14.25 15.60 15.84
N ASP A 97 -14.36 15.20 17.12
CA ASP A 97 -13.60 15.80 18.22
C ASP A 97 -12.12 15.38 18.23
N TRP A 98 -11.76 14.34 17.47
CA TRP A 98 -10.40 13.86 17.30
C TRP A 98 -9.75 14.45 16.03
N ASN A 99 -8.44 14.59 16.11
CA ASN A 99 -7.58 15.15 15.08
C ASN A 99 -6.44 14.19 14.79
N PRO A 100 -5.98 14.08 13.53
CA PRO A 100 -4.80 13.31 13.22
C PRO A 100 -3.55 13.96 13.82
N VAL A 101 -2.58 13.14 14.20
CA VAL A 101 -1.25 13.63 14.60
C VAL A 101 -0.46 13.99 13.33
N ARG A 102 -0.11 15.27 13.17
CA ARG A 102 0.53 15.79 11.94
C ARG A 102 1.92 15.20 11.68
N ASN A 103 2.66 14.87 12.74
CA ASN A 103 4.02 14.36 12.61
C ASN A 103 4.00 12.83 12.64
N PRO A 104 4.38 12.14 11.55
CA PRO A 104 4.46 10.68 11.54
C PRO A 104 5.50 10.12 12.52
N ASN A 105 6.47 10.94 12.93
CA ASN A 105 7.48 10.59 13.93
C ASN A 105 7.07 11.01 15.36
N ALA A 106 5.84 11.49 15.55
CA ALA A 106 5.35 11.80 16.88
C ALA A 106 5.37 10.53 17.75
N PRO A 107 5.67 10.67 19.06
CA PRO A 107 5.72 9.52 19.95
C PRO A 107 4.33 8.89 20.09
N GLN A 108 4.12 7.76 19.39
CA GLN A 108 3.17 6.68 19.73
C GLN A 108 1.69 7.07 19.79
N ASN A 109 1.26 8.10 19.03
CA ASN A 109 -0.14 8.47 18.91
C ASN A 109 -0.47 8.64 17.43
N ASP A 110 -1.59 8.05 16.97
CA ASP A 110 -2.10 8.25 15.62
C ASP A 110 -3.08 9.43 15.59
N VAL A 111 -3.89 9.54 16.66
CA VAL A 111 -4.93 10.56 16.81
C VAL A 111 -4.81 11.25 18.16
N TRP A 112 -5.35 12.46 18.27
CA TRP A 112 -5.43 13.20 19.53
C TRP A 112 -6.70 14.03 19.59
N ARG A 113 -7.15 14.35 20.81
CA ARG A 113 -8.21 15.33 21.03
C ARG A 113 -7.87 16.23 22.20
N ARG A 114 -8.43 17.43 22.20
CA ARG A 114 -8.35 18.35 23.34
C ARG A 114 -9.66 18.29 24.11
N THR A 115 -9.60 17.73 25.31
CA THR A 115 -10.68 17.78 26.31
C THR A 115 -10.31 18.81 27.37
N THR A 116 -10.47 18.51 28.66
CA THR A 116 -9.81 19.25 29.75
C THR A 116 -8.29 19.09 29.73
N ARG A 117 -7.80 18.02 29.09
CA ARG A 117 -6.39 17.73 28.83
C ARG A 117 -6.19 17.26 27.39
N LEU A 118 -4.95 17.24 26.94
CA LEU A 118 -4.59 16.59 25.68
C LEU A 118 -4.70 15.07 25.88
N GLU A 119 -5.52 14.39 25.09
CA GLU A 119 -5.63 12.94 25.09
C GLU A 119 -5.17 12.39 23.73
N GLY A 120 -4.23 11.45 23.74
CA GLY A 120 -3.75 10.71 22.58
C GLY A 120 -4.41 9.34 22.46
N GLY A 121 -4.53 8.89 21.21
CA GLY A 121 -5.07 7.58 20.85
C GLY A 121 -4.13 6.89 19.87
N GLN A 122 -3.80 5.64 20.17
CA GLN A 122 -3.11 4.74 19.25
C GLN A 122 -4.12 3.71 18.73
N ILE A 123 -4.31 3.68 17.42
CA ILE A 123 -5.18 2.75 16.71
C ILE A 123 -4.35 1.54 16.29
N LYS A 124 -4.77 0.34 16.72
CA LYS A 124 -4.14 -0.91 16.26
C LYS A 124 -5.18 -1.84 15.66
N THR A 125 -4.88 -2.39 14.49
CA THR A 125 -5.79 -3.25 13.73
C THR A 125 -5.10 -4.51 13.23
N HIS A 126 -4.62 -5.35 14.15
CA HIS A 126 -4.09 -6.67 13.80
C HIS A 126 -5.20 -7.69 13.61
N HIS A 127 -4.96 -8.67 12.74
CA HIS A 127 -5.87 -9.79 12.49
C HIS A 127 -6.21 -10.59 13.77
N PRO A 128 -7.43 -11.14 13.90
CA PRO A 128 -7.86 -11.91 15.07
C PRO A 128 -6.91 -13.01 15.55
N ARG A 129 -6.18 -13.64 14.62
CA ARG A 129 -5.20 -14.70 14.90
C ARG A 129 -3.91 -14.20 15.59
N HIS A 130 -3.67 -12.89 15.60
CA HIS A 130 -2.42 -12.29 16.10
C HIS A 130 -2.64 -11.40 17.32
N MET A 131 -3.54 -11.81 18.23
CA MET A 131 -3.84 -11.08 19.47
C MET A 131 -2.63 -10.78 20.36
N SER A 132 -1.59 -11.63 20.33
CA SER A 132 -0.34 -11.37 21.07
C SER A 132 0.41 -10.12 20.58
N LYS A 133 0.19 -9.71 19.32
CA LYS A 133 0.80 -8.50 18.77
C LYS A 133 0.23 -7.23 19.42
N TYR A 134 -1.07 -7.20 19.73
CA TYR A 134 -1.67 -6.09 20.49
C TYR A 134 -1.02 -5.92 21.86
N LEU A 135 -0.77 -7.02 22.59
CA LEU A 135 -0.15 -6.95 23.92
C LEU A 135 1.29 -6.43 23.86
N ARG A 136 2.07 -6.84 22.86
CA ARG A 136 3.43 -6.29 22.64
C ARG A 136 3.38 -4.81 22.30
N ASP A 137 2.46 -4.42 21.43
CA ASP A 137 2.30 -3.04 21.01
C ASP A 137 1.83 -2.15 22.18
N MET A 138 0.97 -2.63 23.09
CA MET A 138 0.59 -1.87 24.29
C MET A 138 1.76 -1.56 25.22
N ILE A 139 2.70 -2.51 25.35
CA ILE A 139 3.92 -2.33 26.16
C ILE A 139 4.84 -1.33 25.49
N LYS A 140 5.00 -1.42 24.16
CA LYS A 140 5.84 -0.52 23.37
C LYS A 140 5.27 0.90 23.34
N ASP A 141 3.98 1.02 23.05
CA ASP A 141 3.25 2.26 22.86
C ASP A 141 2.63 2.71 24.20
N ASN A 142 3.46 2.84 25.24
CA ASN A 142 3.01 3.13 26.61
C ASN A 142 2.61 4.60 26.83
N LYS A 143 2.82 5.48 25.86
CA LYS A 143 2.50 6.92 25.98
C LYS A 143 1.07 7.28 25.59
N ALA A 144 0.38 6.45 24.81
CA ALA A 144 -0.98 6.76 24.38
C ALA A 144 -2.00 6.61 25.53
N GLU A 145 -2.81 7.62 25.81
CA GLU A 145 -3.84 7.54 26.85
C GLU A 145 -4.96 6.54 26.47
N ARG A 146 -5.23 6.39 25.18
CA ARG A 146 -6.20 5.43 24.64
C ARG A 146 -5.51 4.46 23.68
N PHE A 147 -5.87 3.19 23.80
CA PHE A 147 -5.45 2.13 22.89
C PHE A 147 -6.71 1.60 22.19
N LEU A 148 -6.94 2.11 20.99
CA LEU A 148 -8.15 1.91 20.20
C LEU A 148 -8.02 0.60 19.41
N VAL A 149 -8.95 -0.33 19.66
CA VAL A 149 -8.96 -1.66 19.03
C VAL A 149 -10.33 -1.96 18.41
N PRO A 150 -10.40 -2.77 17.34
CA PRO A 150 -11.68 -3.19 16.77
C PRO A 150 -12.63 -3.77 17.82
N ASP A 151 -13.91 -3.44 17.71
CA ASP A 151 -14.89 -3.70 18.75
C ASP A 151 -15.08 -5.21 19.02
N ASP A 152 -14.98 -6.02 17.96
CA ASP A 152 -15.02 -7.48 18.03
C ASP A 152 -13.78 -8.10 18.69
N HIS A 153 -12.67 -7.37 18.76
CA HIS A 153 -11.45 -7.80 19.46
C HIS A 153 -11.45 -7.39 20.94
N LEU A 154 -12.18 -6.34 21.30
CA LEU A 154 -12.12 -5.73 22.64
C LEU A 154 -12.41 -6.72 23.78
N PRO A 155 -13.48 -7.55 23.76
CA PRO A 155 -13.74 -8.50 24.85
C PRO A 155 -12.63 -9.54 25.00
N THR A 156 -12.10 -10.03 23.87
CA THR A 156 -10.99 -11.00 23.86
C THR A 156 -9.72 -10.38 24.46
N MET A 157 -9.43 -9.12 24.12
CA MET A 157 -8.29 -8.38 24.65
C MET A 157 -8.42 -8.12 26.15
N GLN A 158 -9.60 -7.69 26.60
CA GLN A 158 -9.87 -7.48 28.03
C GLN A 158 -9.71 -8.77 28.84
N SER A 159 -10.23 -9.90 28.33
CA SER A 159 -10.08 -11.21 28.96
C SER A 159 -8.61 -11.64 29.03
N ARG A 160 -7.84 -11.50 27.93
CA ARG A 160 -6.41 -11.83 27.91
C ARG A 160 -5.60 -11.00 28.89
N ILE A 161 -5.84 -9.69 28.97
CA ILE A 161 -5.14 -8.83 29.93
C ILE A 161 -5.54 -9.18 31.37
N GLN A 162 -6.82 -9.50 31.62
CA GLN A 162 -7.25 -9.98 32.93
C GLN A 162 -6.50 -11.25 33.34
N ASN A 163 -6.37 -12.22 32.44
CA ASN A 163 -5.60 -13.44 32.71
C ASN A 163 -4.12 -13.13 33.04
N HIS A 164 -3.51 -12.14 32.36
CA HIS A 164 -2.16 -11.69 32.70
C HIS A 164 -2.08 -11.08 34.11
N ILE A 165 -3.05 -10.24 34.48
CA ILE A 165 -3.12 -9.65 35.82
C ILE A 165 -3.22 -10.77 36.87
N ASP A 166 -4.13 -11.73 36.68
CA ASP A 166 -4.37 -12.81 37.64
C ASP A 166 -3.14 -13.74 37.75
N ASN A 167 -2.46 -14.01 36.63
CA ASN A 167 -1.22 -14.78 36.62
C ASN A 167 -0.10 -14.10 37.41
N GLU A 168 0.11 -12.81 37.22
CA GLU A 168 1.14 -12.04 37.93
C GLU A 168 0.83 -11.93 39.42
N GLN A 169 -0.45 -11.75 39.80
CA GLN A 169 -0.87 -11.77 41.20
C GLN A 169 -0.65 -13.13 41.87
N ARG A 170 -1.01 -14.22 41.19
CA ARG A 170 -0.75 -15.59 41.70
C ARG A 170 0.75 -15.84 41.91
N ARG A 171 1.60 -15.37 40.98
CA ARG A 171 3.06 -15.44 41.12
C ARG A 171 3.55 -14.64 42.33
N ALA A 172 3.06 -13.42 42.50
CA ALA A 172 3.41 -12.58 43.65
C ALA A 172 3.01 -13.24 44.99
N ALA A 173 1.79 -13.77 45.09
CA ALA A 173 1.31 -14.47 46.29
C ALA A 173 2.17 -15.70 46.63
N ASN A 174 2.51 -16.52 45.63
CA ASN A 174 3.37 -17.69 45.81
C ASN A 174 4.79 -17.30 46.27
N LEU A 175 5.34 -16.20 45.76
CA LEU A 175 6.66 -15.71 46.15
C LEU A 175 6.66 -15.14 47.58
N ARG A 176 5.60 -14.45 47.99
CA ARG A 176 5.42 -14.02 49.38
C ARG A 176 5.38 -15.18 50.36
N ALA A 177 4.62 -16.23 50.02
CA ALA A 177 4.53 -17.42 50.86
C ALA A 177 5.89 -18.12 51.05
N ARG A 178 6.84 -17.89 50.14
CA ARG A 178 8.22 -18.39 50.20
C ARG A 178 9.21 -17.39 50.84
N GLY A 179 8.74 -16.26 51.35
CA GLY A 179 9.58 -15.20 51.93
C GLY A 179 10.34 -14.33 50.90
N ASN A 180 10.07 -14.49 49.59
CA ASN A 180 10.76 -13.72 48.55
C ASN A 180 9.99 -12.43 48.21
N HIS A 181 10.05 -11.46 49.14
CA HIS A 181 9.28 -10.22 49.06
C HIS A 181 9.69 -9.30 47.88
N ALA A 182 10.98 -9.25 47.54
CA ALA A 182 11.47 -8.40 46.45
C ALA A 182 10.94 -8.86 45.08
N GLN A 183 10.99 -10.16 44.79
CA GLN A 183 10.43 -10.68 43.55
C GLN A 183 8.91 -10.58 43.54
N ALA A 184 8.24 -10.77 44.68
CA ALA A 184 6.80 -10.58 44.78
C ALA A 184 6.39 -9.14 44.41
N ALA A 185 7.06 -8.13 44.96
CA ALA A 185 6.80 -6.72 44.65
C ALA A 185 6.98 -6.40 43.15
N HIS A 186 7.98 -7.00 42.49
CA HIS A 186 8.17 -6.85 41.05
C HIS A 186 7.02 -7.45 40.22
N HIS A 187 6.47 -8.60 40.61
CA HIS A 187 5.30 -9.18 39.94
C HIS A 187 4.02 -8.36 40.17
N GLU A 188 3.89 -7.70 41.31
CA GLU A 188 2.78 -6.77 41.55
C GLU A 188 2.89 -5.52 40.68
N ALA A 189 4.07 -4.93 40.57
CA ALA A 189 4.29 -3.79 39.68
C ALA A 189 3.95 -4.16 38.22
N LYS A 190 4.23 -5.40 37.80
CA LYS A 190 3.77 -5.91 36.49
C LYS A 190 2.26 -6.03 36.41
N ALA A 191 1.59 -6.53 37.45
CA ALA A 191 0.14 -6.59 37.49
C ALA A 191 -0.47 -5.18 37.41
N ASP A 192 0.12 -4.19 38.08
CA ASP A 192 -0.30 -2.78 38.02
C ASP A 192 -0.15 -2.20 36.61
N LEU A 193 0.98 -2.47 35.94
CA LEU A 193 1.17 -2.11 34.53
C LEU A 193 0.08 -2.71 33.64
N TRP A 194 -0.28 -3.98 33.84
CA TRP A 194 -1.36 -4.60 33.07
C TRP A 194 -2.73 -4.02 33.39
N ARG A 195 -3.01 -3.64 34.64
CA ARG A 195 -4.24 -2.91 35.00
C ARG A 195 -4.29 -1.56 34.30
N HIS A 196 -3.17 -0.83 34.26
CA HIS A 196 -3.07 0.41 33.51
C HIS A 196 -3.33 0.20 32.02
N ASN A 197 -2.69 -0.78 31.38
CA ASN A 197 -2.94 -1.13 29.97
C ASN A 197 -4.41 -1.53 29.71
N LYS A 198 -5.03 -2.27 30.64
CA LYS A 198 -6.45 -2.62 30.56
C LYS A 198 -7.34 -1.36 30.59
N SER A 199 -7.00 -0.37 31.41
CA SER A 199 -7.79 0.88 31.53
C SER A 199 -7.69 1.78 30.29
N ARG A 200 -6.62 1.64 29.51
CA ARG A 200 -6.37 2.39 28.27
C ARG A 200 -7.15 1.82 27.07
N LEU A 201 -7.55 0.56 27.14
CA LEU A 201 -8.33 -0.08 26.07
C LEU A 201 -9.64 0.66 25.82
N ALA A 202 -9.89 0.98 24.56
CA ALA A 202 -11.11 1.62 24.11
C ALA A 202 -11.59 1.00 22.79
N PRO A 203 -12.92 0.98 22.54
CA PRO A 203 -13.45 0.56 21.26
C PRO A 203 -13.02 1.53 20.16
N LEU A 204 -12.84 1.00 18.95
CA LEU A 204 -12.59 1.78 17.74
C LEU A 204 -13.90 2.31 17.14
N GLY A 205 -15.05 1.73 17.52
CA GLY A 205 -16.36 2.03 16.93
C GLY A 205 -16.63 1.27 15.63
N ARG A 206 -15.75 0.33 15.26
CA ARG A 206 -15.83 -0.52 14.08
C ARG A 206 -15.27 -1.90 14.39
N THR A 207 -15.84 -2.92 13.77
CA THR A 207 -15.30 -4.29 13.82
C THR A 207 -14.20 -4.49 12.78
N TYR A 208 -13.30 -5.45 13.02
CA TYR A 208 -12.25 -5.80 12.07
C TYR A 208 -12.85 -6.28 10.73
N ALA A 209 -13.95 -7.03 10.79
CA ALA A 209 -14.66 -7.51 9.60
C ALA A 209 -15.26 -6.37 8.76
N GLU A 210 -15.72 -5.27 9.38
CA GLU A 210 -16.16 -4.08 8.64
C GLU A 210 -15.02 -3.37 7.94
N LEU A 211 -13.88 -3.21 8.63
CA LEU A 211 -12.68 -2.62 8.04
C LEU A 211 -12.17 -3.44 6.86
N GLU A 212 -12.12 -4.78 6.99
CA GLU A 212 -11.72 -5.66 5.91
C GLU A 212 -12.68 -5.55 4.70
N ARG A 213 -14.00 -5.53 4.94
CA ARG A 213 -14.99 -5.31 3.88
C ARG A 213 -14.79 -3.94 3.21
N GLY A 214 -14.49 -2.90 3.98
CA GLY A 214 -14.19 -1.56 3.48
C GLY A 214 -12.97 -1.54 2.54
N VAL A 215 -11.87 -2.18 2.93
CA VAL A 215 -10.68 -2.33 2.06
C VAL A 215 -11.02 -3.07 0.78
N VAL A 216 -11.75 -4.19 0.87
CA VAL A 216 -12.15 -4.98 -0.31
C VAL A 216 -13.08 -4.19 -1.23
N GLN A 217 -14.02 -3.42 -0.69
CA GLN A 217 -14.92 -2.58 -1.48
C GLN A 217 -14.17 -1.41 -2.13
N ALA A 218 -13.25 -0.76 -1.41
CA ALA A 218 -12.39 0.28 -1.97
C ALA A 218 -11.54 -0.28 -3.12
N ALA A 219 -10.90 -1.43 -2.92
CA ALA A 219 -10.13 -2.12 -3.96
C ALA A 219 -11.00 -2.48 -5.17
N LYS A 220 -12.18 -3.06 -4.96
CA LYS A 220 -13.15 -3.34 -6.05
C LYS A 220 -13.58 -2.08 -6.78
N GLY A 221 -13.81 -0.99 -6.05
CA GLY A 221 -14.18 0.31 -6.62
C GLY A 221 -13.07 0.93 -7.46
N THR A 222 -11.81 0.79 -7.02
CA THR A 222 -10.63 1.20 -7.79
C THR A 222 -10.46 0.32 -9.02
N VAL A 223 -10.58 -1.00 -8.90
CA VAL A 223 -10.53 -1.92 -10.05
C VAL A 223 -11.67 -1.66 -11.03
N ARG A 224 -12.89 -1.38 -10.55
CA ARG A 224 -14.03 -1.06 -11.41
C ARG A 224 -13.88 0.31 -12.08
N ARG A 225 -13.39 1.34 -11.37
CA ARG A 225 -13.10 2.65 -11.97
C ARG A 225 -11.96 2.57 -12.96
N ALA A 226 -10.92 1.82 -12.63
CA ALA A 226 -9.87 1.45 -13.56
C ALA A 226 -10.52 0.78 -14.77
N ALA A 227 -11.25 -0.33 -14.62
CA ALA A 227 -11.90 -1.07 -15.71
C ALA A 227 -12.92 -0.26 -16.53
N MET A 228 -13.66 0.67 -15.94
CA MET A 228 -14.63 1.52 -16.66
C MET A 228 -13.96 2.72 -17.33
N GLY A 229 -12.89 3.28 -16.73
CA GLY A 229 -11.99 4.21 -17.43
C GLY A 229 -11.11 3.50 -18.47
N THR A 230 -10.93 2.19 -18.33
CA THR A 230 -10.12 1.29 -19.18
C THR A 230 -10.94 0.24 -19.92
N ALA A 231 -12.15 0.61 -20.34
CA ALA A 231 -12.54 0.18 -21.68
C ALA A 231 -11.57 0.77 -22.74
N ALA A 232 -10.67 1.68 -22.32
CA ALA A 232 -9.78 2.46 -23.16
C ALA A 232 -8.24 2.31 -23.09
N SER A 233 -7.55 1.74 -22.09
CA SER A 233 -6.08 1.81 -22.11
C SER A 233 -5.29 0.89 -21.17
N GLY A 234 -4.11 0.44 -21.62
CA GLY A 234 -3.19 -0.47 -20.93
C GLY A 234 -2.63 0.00 -19.56
N ALA A 235 -2.98 1.20 -19.11
CA ALA A 235 -2.54 1.76 -17.83
C ALA A 235 -3.02 0.98 -16.60
N ALA A 236 -4.27 0.53 -16.58
CA ALA A 236 -4.79 -0.27 -15.49
C ALA A 236 -4.09 -1.64 -15.43
N LEU A 237 -3.75 -2.20 -16.59
CA LEU A 237 -2.99 -3.44 -16.69
C LEU A 237 -1.61 -3.28 -16.06
N ILE A 238 -0.95 -2.14 -16.30
CA ILE A 238 0.38 -1.82 -15.75
C ILE A 238 0.34 -1.68 -14.22
N VAL A 239 -0.64 -0.96 -13.65
CA VAL A 239 -0.77 -0.88 -12.18
C VAL A 239 -0.98 -2.27 -11.57
N LEU A 240 -1.81 -3.09 -12.22
CA LEU A 240 -2.09 -4.44 -11.73
C LEU A 240 -0.89 -5.38 -11.85
N ILE A 241 -0.14 -5.29 -12.95
CA ILE A 241 1.04 -6.12 -13.20
C ILE A 241 2.20 -5.65 -12.32
N ASP A 242 2.69 -4.41 -12.50
CA ASP A 242 3.87 -3.94 -11.77
C ASP A 242 3.59 -3.79 -10.28
N GLY A 243 2.43 -3.23 -9.93
CA GLY A 243 2.02 -3.15 -8.54
C GLY A 243 1.86 -4.54 -7.94
N GLY A 244 1.23 -5.47 -8.64
CA GLY A 244 1.09 -6.86 -8.20
C GLY A 244 2.44 -7.58 -8.03
N VAL A 245 3.41 -7.34 -8.92
CA VAL A 245 4.76 -7.93 -8.85
C VAL A 245 5.55 -7.36 -7.67
N ALA A 246 5.56 -6.03 -7.49
CA ALA A 246 6.25 -5.36 -6.37
C ALA A 246 5.75 -5.89 -5.02
N ILE A 247 4.43 -6.04 -4.95
CA ILE A 247 3.72 -6.59 -3.80
C ILE A 247 4.12 -8.05 -3.53
N TYR A 248 4.19 -8.87 -4.58
CA TYR A 248 4.55 -10.29 -4.48
C TYR A 248 5.99 -10.46 -4.00
N GLN A 249 6.93 -9.68 -4.55
CA GLN A 249 8.34 -9.69 -4.15
C GLN A 249 8.52 -9.22 -2.70
N SER A 250 7.79 -8.19 -2.27
CA SER A 250 7.73 -7.77 -0.86
C SER A 250 7.26 -8.90 0.06
N ALA A 251 6.23 -9.63 -0.35
CA ALA A 251 5.68 -10.74 0.43
C ALA A 251 6.64 -11.94 0.54
N MET A 252 7.52 -12.14 -0.44
CA MET A 252 8.59 -13.16 -0.40
C MET A 252 9.82 -12.71 0.40
N GLY A 253 9.89 -11.44 0.80
CA GLY A 253 11.04 -10.85 1.48
C GLY A 253 12.17 -10.44 0.54
N ASP A 254 11.92 -10.45 -0.78
CA ASP A 254 12.88 -10.04 -1.80
C ASP A 254 13.03 -8.50 -1.87
N LEU A 255 12.01 -7.78 -1.40
CA LEU A 255 12.02 -6.31 -1.31
C LEU A 255 11.73 -5.86 0.12
N THR A 256 12.45 -4.84 0.56
CA THR A 256 12.15 -4.07 1.76
C THR A 256 10.86 -3.25 1.59
N VAL A 257 10.30 -2.77 2.70
CA VAL A 257 9.09 -1.91 2.68
C VAL A 257 9.32 -0.62 1.89
N SER A 258 10.51 -0.02 1.99
CA SER A 258 10.89 1.18 1.22
C SER A 258 10.99 0.90 -0.27
N GLU A 259 11.61 -0.21 -0.69
CA GLU A 259 11.70 -0.59 -2.10
C GLU A 259 10.32 -0.92 -2.68
N THR A 260 9.45 -1.55 -1.88
CA THR A 260 8.07 -1.84 -2.28
C THR A 260 7.27 -0.54 -2.52
N GLN A 261 7.42 0.45 -1.63
CA GLN A 261 6.80 1.76 -1.81
C GLN A 261 7.34 2.47 -3.06
N GLN A 262 8.65 2.43 -3.27
CA GLN A 262 9.29 3.04 -4.43
C GLN A 262 8.84 2.39 -5.75
N GLN A 263 8.72 1.05 -5.79
CA GLN A 263 8.19 0.34 -6.95
C GLN A 263 6.72 0.68 -7.18
N LEU A 264 5.88 0.75 -6.14
CA LEU A 264 4.46 1.13 -6.28
C LEU A 264 4.30 2.56 -6.82
N VAL A 265 5.13 3.50 -6.36
CA VAL A 265 5.18 4.87 -6.90
C VAL A 265 5.62 4.85 -8.37
N GLY A 266 6.65 4.08 -8.70
CA GLY A 266 7.11 3.87 -10.07
C GLY A 266 6.00 3.32 -10.98
N SER A 267 5.27 2.29 -10.53
CA SER A 267 4.11 1.73 -11.24
C SER A 267 3.02 2.78 -11.47
N GLY A 268 2.79 3.65 -10.49
CA GLY A 268 1.85 4.76 -10.60
C GLY A 268 2.24 5.76 -11.69
N ILE A 269 3.52 6.15 -11.75
CA ILE A 269 4.06 7.07 -12.76
C ILE A 269 3.94 6.44 -14.17
N LYS A 270 4.36 5.19 -14.32
CA LYS A 270 4.25 4.43 -15.58
C LYS A 270 2.80 4.34 -16.05
N ALA A 271 1.88 3.99 -15.15
CA ALA A 271 0.47 3.90 -15.46
C ALA A 271 -0.14 5.26 -15.83
N GLY A 272 0.24 6.34 -15.14
CA GLY A 272 -0.20 7.69 -15.47
C GLY A 272 0.23 8.12 -16.87
N ALA A 273 1.49 7.87 -17.23
CA ALA A 273 2.02 8.18 -18.55
C ALA A 273 1.33 7.37 -19.66
N VAL A 274 1.26 6.04 -19.50
CA VAL A 274 0.59 5.17 -20.47
C VAL A 274 -0.90 5.50 -20.60
N GLY A 275 -1.56 5.81 -19.49
CA GLY A 275 -2.97 6.17 -19.46
C GLY A 275 -3.23 7.46 -20.23
N SER A 276 -2.35 8.44 -20.07
CA SER A 276 -2.42 9.72 -20.78
C SER A 276 -2.22 9.54 -22.28
N THR A 277 -1.18 8.81 -22.70
CA THR A 277 -0.89 8.59 -24.12
C THR A 277 -2.00 7.81 -24.82
N CYS A 278 -2.47 6.72 -24.21
CA CYS A 278 -3.59 5.95 -24.77
C CYS A 278 -4.89 6.79 -24.78
N GLY A 279 -5.11 7.64 -23.77
CA GLY A 279 -6.25 8.56 -23.73
C GLY A 279 -6.25 9.54 -24.91
N LEU A 280 -5.09 10.12 -25.24
CA LEU A 280 -4.92 10.99 -26.41
C LEU A 280 -5.20 10.26 -27.73
N MET A 281 -4.77 9.00 -27.86
CA MET A 281 -5.04 8.17 -29.04
C MET A 281 -6.53 7.93 -29.26
N VAL A 282 -7.26 7.65 -28.17
CA VAL A 282 -8.71 7.45 -28.23
C VAL A 282 -9.43 8.76 -28.57
N LEU A 283 -9.00 9.89 -28.02
CA LEU A 283 -9.52 11.20 -28.40
C LEU A 283 -9.25 11.54 -29.87
N ALA A 284 -8.14 11.05 -30.44
CA ALA A 284 -7.83 11.14 -31.86
C ALA A 284 -8.63 10.16 -32.74
N GLY A 285 -9.62 9.45 -32.18
CA GLY A 285 -10.50 8.52 -32.89
C GLY A 285 -9.98 7.09 -33.00
N SER A 286 -8.86 6.75 -32.35
CA SER A 286 -8.36 5.38 -32.35
C SER A 286 -9.28 4.47 -31.54
N ASN A 287 -9.53 3.26 -32.05
CA ASN A 287 -10.23 2.26 -31.25
C ASN A 287 -9.36 1.91 -30.03
N PRO A 288 -9.89 1.97 -28.81
CA PRO A 288 -9.13 1.73 -27.58
C PRO A 288 -8.47 0.34 -27.47
N ILE A 289 -9.00 -0.64 -28.20
CA ILE A 289 -8.52 -2.03 -28.20
C ILE A 289 -7.70 -2.32 -29.47
N SER A 290 -7.38 -1.29 -30.25
CA SER A 290 -6.61 -1.47 -31.47
C SER A 290 -5.12 -1.67 -31.20
N LEU A 291 -4.48 -2.43 -32.09
CA LEU A 291 -3.04 -2.69 -32.05
C LEU A 291 -2.20 -1.41 -31.92
N PRO A 292 -2.51 -0.27 -32.59
CA PRO A 292 -1.79 0.99 -32.39
C PRO A 292 -1.79 1.50 -30.95
N VAL A 293 -2.91 1.43 -30.23
CA VAL A 293 -3.00 1.88 -28.83
C VAL A 293 -2.14 1.00 -27.93
N PHE A 294 -2.07 -0.30 -28.19
CA PHE A 294 -1.20 -1.22 -27.45
C PHE A 294 0.28 -0.99 -27.73
N VAL A 295 0.67 -0.81 -29.00
CA VAL A 295 2.07 -0.54 -29.37
C VAL A 295 2.54 0.76 -28.73
N ILE A 296 1.74 1.82 -28.81
CA ILE A 296 2.11 3.13 -28.27
C ILE A 296 2.09 3.12 -26.73
N GLY A 297 1.14 2.42 -26.12
CA GLY A 297 1.14 2.18 -24.67
C GLY A 297 2.38 1.42 -24.21
N GLY A 298 2.79 0.38 -24.94
CA GLY A 298 4.00 -0.39 -24.66
C GLY A 298 5.28 0.42 -24.83
N VAL A 299 5.39 1.22 -25.89
CA VAL A 299 6.54 2.12 -26.10
C VAL A 299 6.60 3.18 -25.00
N THR A 300 5.45 3.77 -24.63
CA THR A 300 5.38 4.74 -23.53
C THR A 300 5.81 4.11 -22.22
N TYR A 301 5.37 2.88 -21.94
CA TYR A 301 5.78 2.13 -20.76
C TYR A 301 7.31 1.96 -20.71
N LEU A 302 7.92 1.46 -21.79
CA LEU A 302 9.36 1.23 -21.85
C LEU A 302 10.16 2.54 -21.73
N ALA A 303 9.69 3.63 -22.33
CA ALA A 303 10.35 4.92 -22.25
C ALA A 303 10.34 5.49 -20.82
N VAL A 304 9.21 5.37 -20.11
CA VAL A 304 9.09 5.84 -18.72
C VAL A 304 9.86 4.94 -17.76
N ASP A 305 9.83 3.62 -17.99
CA ASP A 305 10.63 2.66 -17.23
C ASP A 305 12.13 2.97 -17.35
N TYR A 306 12.63 3.13 -18.58
CA TYR A 306 14.02 3.51 -18.83
C TYR A 306 14.38 4.86 -18.18
N GLY A 307 13.51 5.88 -18.32
CA GLY A 307 13.73 7.19 -17.71
C GLY A 307 13.76 7.15 -16.18
N LEU A 308 12.91 6.33 -15.56
CA LEU A 308 12.92 6.11 -14.11
C LEU A 308 14.20 5.40 -13.65
N THR A 309 14.66 4.39 -14.40
CA THR A 309 15.93 3.69 -14.09
C THR A 309 17.11 4.65 -14.16
N VAL A 310 17.25 5.41 -15.25
CA VAL A 310 18.33 6.42 -15.39
C VAL A 310 18.25 7.46 -14.27
N TYR A 311 17.05 7.95 -13.95
CA TYR A 311 16.87 8.90 -12.85
C TYR A 311 17.27 8.31 -11.50
N GLN A 312 16.97 7.03 -11.25
CA GLN A 312 17.36 6.36 -10.02
C GLN A 312 18.87 6.06 -9.96
N GLU A 313 19.51 5.75 -11.08
CA GLU A 313 20.97 5.58 -11.14
C GLU A 313 21.70 6.90 -10.88
N GLU A 314 21.19 8.00 -11.44
CA GLU A 314 21.82 9.32 -11.35
C GLU A 314 21.52 10.06 -10.03
N TYR A 315 20.34 9.86 -9.45
CA TYR A 315 19.88 10.60 -8.24
C TYR A 315 19.49 9.71 -7.05
N GLY A 316 19.41 8.39 -7.23
CA GLY A 316 19.03 7.44 -6.19
C GLY A 316 20.19 6.95 -5.32
N SER A 317 21.44 7.18 -5.74
CA SER A 317 22.57 7.21 -4.82
C SER A 317 22.44 8.47 -3.96
N SER A 318 21.99 8.29 -2.73
CA SER A 318 21.92 9.38 -1.74
C SER A 318 23.21 10.20 -1.82
N PRO A 319 23.16 11.54 -1.96
CA PRO A 319 24.35 12.39 -1.96
C PRO A 319 25.09 12.37 -0.61
N LEU A 320 24.60 11.60 0.35
CA LEU A 320 25.28 11.26 1.58
C LEU A 320 25.80 9.83 1.45
N THR A 321 27.11 9.72 1.26
CA THR A 321 27.86 8.48 1.46
C THR A 321 27.59 7.91 2.86
N GLN A 322 27.77 6.59 3.04
CA GLN A 322 27.65 5.99 4.38
C GLN A 322 28.56 6.69 5.40
N ASP A 323 29.69 7.23 4.94
CA ASP A 323 30.63 8.02 5.73
C ASP A 323 30.06 9.38 6.14
N GLU A 324 29.30 10.06 5.28
CA GLU A 324 28.61 11.31 5.62
C GLU A 324 27.41 11.07 6.55
N ILE A 325 26.73 9.94 6.43
CA ILE A 325 25.69 9.52 7.40
C ILE A 325 26.34 9.21 8.75
N ALA A 326 27.48 8.52 8.77
CA ALA A 326 28.25 8.25 9.98
C ALA A 326 28.75 9.56 10.62
N PHE A 327 29.26 10.48 9.80
CA PHE A 327 29.73 11.80 10.23
C PHE A 327 28.59 12.66 10.80
N MET A 328 27.42 12.71 10.16
CA MET A 328 26.25 13.41 10.70
C MET A 328 25.76 12.78 12.00
N ARG A 329 25.92 11.46 12.16
CA ARG A 329 25.60 10.75 13.41
C ARG A 329 26.61 11.05 14.53
N GLU A 330 27.86 11.29 14.17
CA GLU A 330 28.93 11.66 15.10
C GLU A 330 28.88 13.14 15.51
N GLN A 331 28.42 14.02 14.60
CA GLN A 331 28.18 15.44 14.87
C GLN A 331 26.83 15.73 15.54
N ALA A 332 25.89 14.78 15.55
CA ALA A 332 24.66 14.95 16.31
C ALA A 332 25.02 15.17 17.79
N PRO A 333 24.61 16.29 18.41
CA PRO A 333 25.03 16.63 19.77
C PRO A 333 24.64 15.49 20.69
N ARG A 334 25.66 14.85 21.29
CA ARG A 334 25.43 13.79 22.28
C ARG A 334 24.48 14.37 23.33
N PRO A 335 23.37 13.67 23.67
CA PRO A 335 22.45 14.16 24.67
C PRO A 335 23.26 14.51 25.92
N SER A 336 23.20 15.77 26.35
CA SER A 336 23.97 16.25 27.50
C SER A 336 23.76 15.31 28.69
N ALA A 337 24.77 15.10 29.54
CA ALA A 337 24.68 14.19 30.69
C ALA A 337 23.41 14.42 31.54
N ARG A 338 22.94 15.68 31.59
CA ARG A 338 21.69 16.11 32.24
C ARG A 338 20.42 15.46 31.67
N LEU A 339 20.40 15.14 30.38
CA LEU A 339 19.29 14.51 29.66
C LEU A 339 19.30 12.98 29.87
N CYS A 340 20.49 12.37 30.05
CA CYS A 340 20.61 10.96 30.47
C CYS A 340 20.21 10.76 31.93
N GLU A 341 20.55 11.73 32.80
CA GLU A 341 20.17 11.75 34.22
C GLU A 341 18.65 11.92 34.41
N LEU A 342 18.02 12.81 33.61
CA LEU A 342 16.56 12.96 33.60
C LEU A 342 15.80 11.74 33.05
N LEU A 343 16.46 10.87 32.28
CA LEU A 343 15.85 9.70 31.66
C LEU A 343 16.11 8.37 32.41
N ASN A 344 16.81 8.39 33.55
CA ASN A 344 17.10 7.19 34.36
C ASN A 344 17.66 6.00 33.54
N LEU A 345 18.46 6.30 32.50
CA LEU A 345 19.12 5.26 31.72
C LEU A 345 20.30 4.70 32.53
N PRO A 346 20.44 3.37 32.69
CA PRO A 346 21.49 2.77 33.50
C PRO A 346 22.87 3.14 32.95
N SER A 347 23.64 3.86 33.77
CA SER A 347 24.99 4.33 33.49
C SER A 347 26.00 3.20 33.62
N THR A 348 25.97 2.22 32.70
CA THR A 348 27.03 1.20 32.62
C THR A 348 27.34 0.90 31.16
N VAL A 349 28.14 1.77 30.54
CA VAL A 349 29.03 1.38 29.44
C VAL A 349 30.43 1.73 29.90
N HIS A 350 31.13 0.74 30.45
CA HIS A 350 32.57 0.83 30.64
C HIS A 350 33.23 0.73 29.24
N PRO A 351 34.14 1.64 28.88
CA PRO A 351 34.93 1.47 27.68
C PRO A 351 35.95 0.34 27.91
N GLY A 352 35.92 -0.65 27.04
CA GLY A 352 37.02 -1.57 26.77
C GLY A 352 37.67 -1.19 25.45
#